data_AF-A0A2N5EDZ8-F1
#
_entry.id   AF-A0A2N5EDZ8-F1
#
_cell.length_a   1.000
_cell.length_b   1.000
_cell.length_c   1.000
_cell.angle_alpha   90.00
_cell.angle_beta   90.00
_cell.angle_gamma   90.00
#
_symmetry.space_group_name_H-M   'P 1'
#
loop_
_entity.id
_entity.type
_entity.pdbx_description
1 polymer ?
#
loop_
_entity_poly.entity_id
_entity_poly.type
_entity_poly.pdbx_seq_one_letter_code
_entity_poly.pdbx_strand_id
1 'polypeptide(L)' 'MQISLTQRALDNLIFIPPKRSRSNPKPKPSTSEIRTYDPVWPLMAKRWLRVRSRK' A
#
# COMPACT_ATOMS: atom_id res chain seq x y z
N MET A 1 8.33 -40.14 17.74
CA MET A 1 8.58 -39.08 16.72
C MET A 1 9.74 -38.23 17.18
N GLN A 2 10.82 -38.15 16.39
CA GLN A 2 11.97 -37.31 16.71
C GLN A 2 11.77 -35.93 16.08
N ILE A 3 11.71 -34.89 16.90
CA ILE A 3 11.55 -33.50 16.45
C ILE A 3 12.96 -32.93 16.28
N SER A 4 13.25 -32.30 15.13
CA SER A 4 14.56 -31.68 14.90
C SER A 4 14.79 -30.51 15.84
N LEU A 5 16.06 -30.26 16.21
CA LEU A 5 16.43 -29.12 17.05
C LEU A 5 16.02 -27.78 16.42
N THR A 6 16.07 -27.70 15.09
CA THR A 6 15.62 -26.53 14.32
C THR A 6 14.12 -26.32 14.43
N GLN A 7 13.32 -27.38 14.41
CA GLN A 7 11.87 -27.26 14.58
C GLN A 7 11.52 -26.76 15.99
N ARG A 8 12.17 -27.29 17.03
CA ARG A 8 12.03 -26.79 18.41
C ARG A 8 12.41 -25.31 18.55
N ALA A 9 13.44 -24.87 17.84
CA ALA A 9 13.84 -23.45 17.87
C ALA A 9 12.78 -22.57 17.20
N LEU A 10 12.28 -22.96 16.02
CA LEU A 10 11.24 -22.23 15.28
C LEU A 10 9.93 -22.13 16.07
N ASP A 11 9.54 -23.20 16.77
CA ASP A 11 8.30 -23.24 17.56
C ASP A 11 8.34 -22.30 18.79
N ASN A 12 9.54 -21.95 19.27
CA ASN A 12 9.76 -21.06 20.43
C ASN A 12 10.10 -19.61 20.05
N LEU A 13 10.13 -19.26 18.75
CA LEU A 13 10.40 -17.89 18.33
C LEU A 13 9.21 -16.97 18.67
N ILE A 14 9.51 -15.83 19.30
CA ILE A 14 8.54 -14.74 19.56
C ILE A 14 7.94 -14.23 18.25
N PHE A 15 8.72 -14.28 17.16
CA PHE A 15 8.27 -13.92 15.82
C PHE A 15 7.80 -15.17 15.08
N ILE A 16 6.56 -15.59 15.36
CA ILE A 16 5.87 -16.54 14.49
C ILE A 16 5.44 -15.74 13.26
N PRO A 17 5.92 -16.07 12.04
CA PRO A 17 5.40 -15.42 10.84
C PRO A 17 3.89 -15.66 10.82
N PRO A 18 3.05 -14.60 10.85
CA PRO A 18 1.62 -14.80 10.97
C PRO A 18 1.15 -15.63 9.76
N LYS A 19 0.38 -16.70 10.02
CA LYS A 19 -0.15 -17.63 8.99
C LYS A 19 -0.77 -16.92 7.78
N ARG A 20 -1.17 -15.66 7.93
CA ARG A 20 -1.90 -14.81 6.97
C ARG A 20 -1.07 -13.73 6.28
N SER A 21 0.22 -13.54 6.59
CA SER A 21 1.02 -12.45 5.97
C SER A 21 1.14 -12.59 4.44
N ARG A 22 1.01 -13.80 3.89
CA ARG A 22 0.99 -14.04 2.44
C ARG A 22 -0.36 -13.77 1.75
N SER A 23 -1.45 -13.56 2.50
CA SER A 23 -2.82 -13.64 1.95
C SER A 23 -3.70 -12.42 2.19
N ASN A 24 -3.16 -11.30 2.67
CA ASN A 24 -3.89 -10.04 2.69
C ASN A 24 -3.39 -9.17 1.54
N PRO A 25 -3.74 -9.49 0.27
CA PRO A 25 -3.53 -8.53 -0.79
C PRO A 25 -4.28 -7.26 -0.40
N LYS A 26 -3.63 -6.11 -0.56
CA LYS A 26 -4.31 -4.83 -0.41
C LYS A 26 -5.59 -4.87 -1.26
N PRO A 27 -6.73 -4.37 -0.76
CA PRO A 27 -7.93 -4.32 -1.56
C PRO A 27 -7.62 -3.63 -2.87
N LYS A 28 -8.08 -4.21 -3.99
CA LYS A 28 -7.97 -3.53 -5.27
C LYS A 28 -8.74 -2.20 -5.14
N PRO A 29 -8.16 -1.06 -5.56
CA PRO A 29 -8.88 0.19 -5.50
C PRO A 29 -10.16 0.08 -6.31
N SER A 30 -11.24 0.64 -5.78
CA SER A 30 -12.50 0.79 -6.52
C SER A 30 -12.30 1.68 -7.74
N THR A 31 -13.13 1.58 -8.77
CA THR A 31 -13.00 2.40 -9.99
C THR A 31 -12.97 3.91 -9.68
N SER A 32 -13.69 4.35 -8.64
CA SER A 32 -13.67 5.73 -8.15
C SER A 32 -12.37 6.16 -7.48
N GLU A 33 -11.60 5.21 -6.93
CA GLU A 33 -10.35 5.46 -6.23
C GLU A 33 -9.14 5.47 -7.19
N ILE A 34 -9.31 4.89 -8.38
CA ILE A 34 -8.30 4.92 -9.45
C ILE A 34 -8.24 6.35 -10.01
N ARG A 35 -7.24 7.12 -9.57
CA ARG A 35 -6.91 8.41 -10.19
C ARG A 35 -6.46 8.17 -11.63
N THR A 36 -7.35 8.45 -12.57
CA THR A 36 -7.02 8.47 -13.99
C THR A 36 -6.28 9.77 -14.32
N TYR A 37 -5.41 9.73 -15.32
CA TYR A 37 -4.76 10.94 -15.81
C TYR A 37 -5.80 11.88 -16.41
N ASP A 38 -5.96 13.06 -15.81
CA ASP A 38 -6.79 14.14 -16.35
C ASP A 38 -5.87 15.18 -17.04
N PRO A 39 -5.92 15.31 -18.39
CA PRO A 39 -5.10 16.28 -19.11
C PRO A 39 -5.50 17.74 -18.84
N VAL A 40 -6.71 17.98 -18.34
CA VAL A 40 -7.24 19.33 -18.08
C VAL A 40 -6.79 19.85 -16.71
N TRP A 41 -6.66 18.96 -15.72
CA TRP A 41 -6.23 19.30 -14.37
C TRP A 41 -4.98 20.21 -14.30
N PRO A 42 -3.86 19.93 -14.99
CA PRO A 42 -2.67 20.78 -14.92
C PRO A 42 -2.89 22.18 -15.51
N LEU A 43 -3.79 22.34 -16.48
CA LEU A 43 -4.15 23.65 -17.03
C LEU A 43 -4.94 24.48 -16.02
N MET A 44 -5.90 23.86 -15.33
CA MET A 44 -6.67 24.52 -14.28
C MET A 44 -5.80 24.89 -13.09
N ALA A 45 -4.93 23.99 -12.63
CA ALA A 45 -3.98 24.27 -11.55
C ALA A 45 -3.09 25.49 -11.87
N LYS A 46 -2.56 25.57 -13.10
CA LYS A 46 -1.78 26.73 -13.58
C LYS A 46 -2.61 28.01 -13.63
N ARG A 47 -3.88 27.94 -14.05
CA ARG A 47 -4.80 29.11 -14.04
C ARG A 47 -4.97 29.65 -12.62
N TRP A 48 -5.25 28.79 -11.64
CA TRP A 48 -5.42 29.18 -10.25
C TRP A 48 -4.15 29.77 -9.62
N LEU A 49 -2.98 29.21 -9.95
CA LEU A 49 -1.69 29.75 -9.52
C LEU A 49 -1.45 31.15 -10.08
N ARG A 50 -1.75 31.38 -11.37
CA ARG A 50 -1.63 32.68 -12.02
C ARG A 50 -2.55 33.74 -11.41
N VAL A 51 -3.77 33.36 -11.01
CA VAL A 51 -4.68 34.29 -10.31
C VAL A 51 -4.14 34.63 -8.93
N ARG A 52 -3.62 33.65 -8.18
CA ARG A 52 -3.02 33.88 -6.87
C ARG A 52 -1.77 34.76 -6.92
N SER A 53 -0.90 34.57 -7.92
CA SER A 53 0.33 35.37 -8.06
C SER A 53 0.08 36.83 -8.48
N ARG A 54 -1.16 37.16 -8.87
CA ARG A 54 -1.56 38.51 -9.30
C ARG A 54 -2.28 39.30 -8.20
N LYS A 55 -2.54 38.67 -7.04
CA LYS A 55 -2.92 39.35 -5.80
C LYS A 55 -1.66 39.63 -5.00
#